data_AF-H9VKZ9-F1
#
_entry.id   AF-H9VKZ9-F1
#
_cell.length_a   1.000
_cell.length_b   1.000
_cell.length_c   1.000
_cell.angle_alpha   90.00
_cell.angle_beta   90.00
_cell.angle_gamma   90.00
#
_symmetry.space_group_name_H-M   'P 1'
#
loop_
_entity.id
_entity.type
_entity.pdbx_description
1 polymer ?
#
loop_
_entity_poly.entity_id
_entity_poly.type
_entity_poly.pdbx_seq_one_letter_code
_entity_poly.pdbx_strand_id
1 'polypeptide(L)' 'LGRILGKLVAVGEFSIDEIARAIKGGGVEPGSLLETAIGLDILGTVLDVTRRENGESALSAIYRTSGVS' A
#
# COMPACT_ATOMS: atom_id res chain seq x y z
N LEU A 1 -2.50 8.73 -6.75
CA LEU A 1 -1.98 7.35 -6.87
C LEU A 1 -2.50 6.44 -5.76
N GLY A 2 -2.27 6.75 -4.48
CA GLY A 2 -2.69 5.90 -3.36
C GLY A 2 -4.18 5.49 -3.36
N ARG A 3 -5.10 6.38 -3.79
CA ARG A 3 -6.52 6.03 -3.91
C ARG A 3 -6.80 4.95 -4.97
N ILE A 4 -6.10 4.98 -6.10
CA ILE A 4 -6.27 3.98 -7.17
C ILE A 4 -5.71 2.64 -6.68
N LEU A 5 -4.50 2.66 -6.13
CA LEU A 5 -3.86 1.48 -5.57
C LEU A 5 -4.69 0.85 -4.44
N GLY A 6 -5.26 1.66 -3.54
CA GLY A 6 -6.12 1.16 -2.46
C GLY A 6 -7.40 0.47 -2.97
N LYS A 7 -7.98 0.94 -4.08
CA LYS A 7 -9.10 0.23 -4.72
C LYS A 7 -8.68 -1.11 -5.31
N LEU A 8 -7.50 -1.16 -5.93
CA LEU A 8 -6.96 -2.41 -6.50
C LEU A 8 -6.62 -3.43 -5.41
N VAL A 9 -6.13 -2.98 -4.26
CA VAL A 9 -5.97 -3.83 -3.06
C VAL A 9 -7.32 -4.30 -2.54
N ALA A 10 -8.32 -3.41 -2.47
CA ALA A 10 -9.66 -3.76 -2.00
C ALA A 10 -10.32 -4.88 -2.84
N VAL A 11 -10.08 -4.88 -4.16
CA VAL A 11 -10.57 -5.94 -5.07
C VAL A 11 -9.62 -7.14 -5.22
N GLY A 12 -8.48 -7.15 -4.52
CA GLY A 12 -7.54 -8.27 -4.50
C GLY A 12 -6.59 -8.37 -5.71
N GLU A 13 -6.51 -7.33 -6.54
CA GLU A 13 -5.61 -7.28 -7.71
C GLU A 13 -4.15 -7.00 -7.31
N PHE A 14 -3.93 -6.31 -6.19
CA PHE A 14 -2.62 -6.10 -5.60
C PHE A 14 -2.62 -6.37 -4.10
N SER A 15 -1.48 -6.79 -3.59
CA SER A 15 -1.20 -6.88 -2.17
C SER A 15 -0.55 -5.60 -1.62
N ILE A 16 -0.68 -5.38 -0.32
CA ILE A 16 0.01 -4.28 0.38
C ILE A 16 1.54 -4.45 0.27
N ASP A 17 2.03 -5.70 0.28
CA ASP A 17 3.45 -6.03 0.15
C ASP A 17 4.02 -5.66 -1.23
N GLU A 18 3.29 -5.93 -2.31
CA GLU A 18 3.69 -5.49 -3.65
C GLU A 18 3.80 -3.97 -3.74
N ILE A 19 2.87 -3.25 -3.12
CA ILE A 19 2.92 -1.79 -3.05
C ILE A 19 4.11 -1.33 -2.21
N ALA A 20 4.37 -1.94 -1.05
CA ALA A 20 5.50 -1.60 -0.19
C ALA A 20 6.84 -1.83 -0.91
N ARG A 21 6.99 -2.94 -1.65
CA ARG A 21 8.17 -3.21 -2.49
C ARG A 21 8.34 -2.20 -3.62
N ALA A 22 7.24 -1.86 -4.30
CA ALA A 22 7.27 -0.86 -5.36
C ALA A 22 7.68 0.52 -4.83
N ILE A 23 7.23 0.90 -3.63
CA ILE A 23 7.68 2.12 -2.95
C ILE A 23 9.16 2.03 -2.58
N LYS A 24 9.61 0.89 -2.03
CA LYS A 24 11.00 0.70 -1.60
C LYS A 24 12.01 0.76 -2.73
N GLY A 25 11.67 0.27 -3.91
CA GLY A 25 12.56 0.25 -5.08
C GLY A 25 12.27 1.31 -6.13
N GLY A 26 11.15 2.02 -6.02
CA GLY A 26 10.68 2.95 -7.04
C GLY A 26 11.09 4.40 -6.78
N GLY A 27 10.74 5.25 -7.74
CA GLY A 27 11.13 6.66 -7.75
C GLY A 27 11.80 7.05 -9.05
N VAL A 28 12.20 8.31 -9.14
CA VAL A 28 13.07 8.77 -10.24
C VAL A 28 14.43 8.07 -10.12
N GLU A 29 14.91 7.93 -8.89
CA GLU A 29 16.02 7.05 -8.53
C GLU A 29 15.48 5.89 -7.67
N PRO A 30 16.09 4.70 -7.73
CA PRO A 30 15.65 3.58 -6.91
C PRO A 30 15.65 3.92 -5.42
N GLY A 31 14.49 3.82 -4.78
CA GLY A 31 14.31 4.13 -3.36
C GLY A 31 14.03 5.60 -3.05
N SER A 32 14.03 6.49 -4.07
CA SER A 32 13.77 7.92 -3.86
C SER A 32 12.34 8.19 -3.36
N LEU A 33 11.40 7.25 -3.55
CA LEU A 33 10.06 7.33 -2.95
C LEU A 33 10.04 7.14 -1.43
N LEU A 34 11.06 6.51 -0.84
CA LEU A 34 11.20 6.41 0.62
C LEU A 34 11.86 7.66 1.21
N GLU A 35 12.84 8.20 0.49
CA GLU A 35 13.57 9.41 0.89
C GLU A 35 12.68 10.65 0.81
N THR A 36 11.72 10.63 -0.12
CA THR A 36 10.65 11.61 -0.19
C THR A 36 9.45 11.14 0.62
N ALA A 37 8.77 12.01 1.36
CA ALA A 37 7.58 11.64 2.14
C ALA A 37 6.41 11.07 1.28
N ILE A 38 6.57 11.08 -0.04
CA ILE A 38 5.62 10.59 -1.05
C ILE A 38 5.28 9.11 -0.83
N GLY A 39 6.27 8.25 -0.54
CA GLY A 39 6.03 6.83 -0.33
C GLY A 39 5.10 6.58 0.86
N LEU A 40 5.31 7.33 1.96
CA LEU A 40 4.48 7.24 3.15
C LEU A 40 3.05 7.74 2.88
N ASP A 41 2.90 8.86 2.17
CA ASP A 41 1.59 9.40 1.78
C ASP A 41 0.80 8.43 0.89
N ILE A 42 1.47 7.79 -0.05
CA ILE A 42 0.86 6.78 -0.92
C ILE A 42 0.39 5.59 -0.09
N LEU A 43 1.26 5.03 0.76
CA LEU A 43 0.94 3.86 1.56
C LEU A 43 -0.19 4.16 2.56
N GLY A 44 -0.15 5.31 3.24
CA GLY A 44 -1.22 5.74 4.14
C GLY A 44 -2.56 5.84 3.43
N THR A 45 -2.58 6.44 2.23
CA THR A 45 -3.80 6.52 1.41
C THR A 45 -4.31 5.14 0.99
N VAL A 46 -3.42 4.19 0.66
CA VAL A 46 -3.79 2.81 0.30
C VAL A 46 -4.47 2.12 1.47
N LEU A 47 -3.90 2.20 2.67
CA LEU A 47 -4.47 1.59 3.87
C LEU A 47 -5.84 2.20 4.20
N ASP A 48 -5.96 3.53 4.12
CA ASP A 48 -7.21 4.23 4.39
C ASP A 48 -8.33 3.86 3.43
N VAL A 49 -8.03 3.76 2.13
CA VAL A 49 -9.03 3.35 1.14
C VAL A 49 -9.39 1.89 1.32
N THR A 50 -8.41 1.00 1.48
CA THR A 50 -8.66 -0.44 1.71
C THR A 50 -9.51 -0.66 2.94
N ARG A 51 -9.25 0.07 4.03
CA ARG A 51 -10.06 0.06 5.25
C ARG A 51 -11.51 0.50 5.00
N ARG A 52 -11.72 1.55 4.22
CA ARG A 52 -13.06 2.08 3.92
C ARG A 52 -13.88 1.12 3.05
N GLU A 53 -13.24 0.41 2.13
CA GLU A 53 -13.91 -0.52 1.22
C GLU A 53 -14.17 -1.89 1.89
N ASN A 54 -13.21 -2.43 2.65
CA ASN A 54 -13.27 -3.82 3.13
C ASN A 54 -13.47 -3.94 4.66
N GLY A 55 -13.38 -2.83 5.39
CA GLY A 55 -13.42 -2.81 6.85
C GLY A 55 -12.08 -3.17 7.52
N GLU A 56 -11.98 -2.85 8.82
CA GLU A 56 -10.76 -3.01 9.62
C GLU A 56 -10.33 -4.49 9.79
N SER A 57 -11.30 -5.40 9.91
CA SER A 57 -11.04 -6.83 10.07
C SER A 57 -10.41 -7.46 8.83
N ALA A 58 -10.87 -7.06 7.65
CA ALA A 58 -10.29 -7.48 6.37
C ALA A 58 -8.90 -6.87 6.17
N LEU A 59 -8.71 -5.59 6.49
CA LEU A 59 -7.39 -4.95 6.42
C LEU A 59 -6.37 -5.67 7.32
N SER A 60 -6.77 -6.04 8.54
CA SER A 60 -5.94 -6.79 9.47
C SER A 60 -5.58 -8.20 8.99
N ALA A 61 -6.43 -8.82 8.17
CA ALA A 61 -6.13 -10.10 7.53
C ALA A 61 -5.14 -9.92 6.37
N ILE A 62 -5.35 -8.90 5.52
CA ILE A 62 -4.45 -8.54 4.42
C ILE A 62 -3.05 -8.16 4.95
N TYR A 63 -2.98 -7.46 6.09
CA TYR A 63 -1.71 -7.13 6.74
C TYR A 63 -1.00 -8.36 7.31
N ARG A 64 -1.74 -9.31 7.89
CA ARG A 64 -1.14 -10.56 8.40
C ARG A 64 -0.57 -11.44 7.28
N THR A 65 -1.12 -11.36 6.08
CA THR A 65 -0.64 -12.13 4.93
C THR A 65 0.40 -11.41 4.09
N SER A 66 0.63 -10.10 4.31
CA SER A 66 1.60 -9.30 3.54
C SER A 66 3.06 -9.54 3.96
N GLY A 67 3.33 -10.29 5.03
CA GLY A 67 4.70 -10.59 5.47
C GLY A 67 5.47 -9.37 6.00
N VAL A 68 4.78 -8.25 6.25
CA VAL A 68 5.33 -7.06 6.89
C VAL A 68 5.43 -7.34 8.39
N SER A 69 6.63 -7.71 8.85
CA SER A 69 6.97 -7.96 10.27
C SER A 69 7.21 -6.67 11.04
#